data_AF-A0AA34Z6F7-F1
#
_entry.id   AF-A0AA34Z6F7-F1
#
_cell.length_a   1.000
_cell.length_b   1.000
_cell.length_c   1.000
_cell.angle_alpha   90.00
_cell.angle_beta   90.00
_cell.angle_gamma   90.00
#
_symmetry.space_group_name_H-M   'P 1'
#
loop_
_entity.id
_entity.type
_entity.pdbx_description
1 polymer ?
#
loop_
_entity_poly.entity_id
_entity_poly.type
_entity_poly.pdbx_seq_one_letter_code
_entity_poly.pdbx_strand_id
1 'polypeptide(L)'
;MTAVVPLWVPVATALAGMGGALGSQFLSHYFAARREKKAADKKLASERAYIGSQLMIILAGFRVQCHEFSRFPVKDDGILPRPKAPDFSRVKGDWTVLDGVLQLRIHRLAFLRTQHEARLDAVFEEYTDGHEYRETASDVYQKLVGECDGIIQELSTLCALPSPWSLDE
;
A
#
# COMPACT_ATOMS: atom_id res chain seq x y z
N MET A 1 -54.09 -53.68 26.60
CA MET A 1 -52.78 -53.37 27.22
C MET A 1 -52.45 -51.93 26.88
N THR A 2 -52.72 -51.00 27.80
CA THR A 2 -52.40 -49.57 27.62
C THR A 2 -50.95 -49.36 28.04
N ALA A 3 -50.06 -49.10 27.07
CA ALA A 3 -48.68 -48.78 27.36
C ALA A 3 -48.63 -47.41 28.04
N VAL A 4 -48.38 -47.38 29.35
CA VAL A 4 -48.11 -46.15 30.09
C VAL A 4 -46.72 -45.70 29.69
N VAL A 5 -46.64 -44.74 28.76
CA VAL A 5 -45.37 -44.12 28.39
C VAL A 5 -44.91 -43.27 29.57
N PRO A 6 -43.73 -43.53 30.15
CA PRO A 6 -43.29 -42.82 31.34
C PRO A 6 -43.06 -41.34 31.01
N LEU A 7 -43.59 -40.46 31.87
CA LEU A 7 -43.66 -39.00 31.69
C LEU A 7 -42.30 -38.32 31.43
N TRP A 8 -41.19 -38.96 31.82
CA TRP A 8 -39.84 -38.45 31.58
C TRP A 8 -39.40 -38.56 30.12
N VAL A 9 -39.96 -39.51 29.34
CA VAL A 9 -39.58 -39.74 27.94
C VAL A 9 -39.98 -38.54 27.06
N PRO A 10 -41.23 -38.03 27.07
CA PRO A 10 -41.60 -36.82 26.32
C PRO A 10 -40.80 -35.58 26.71
N VAL A 11 -40.47 -35.42 28.00
CA VAL A 11 -39.69 -34.26 28.51
C VAL A 11 -38.26 -34.31 28.00
N ALA A 12 -37.60 -35.47 28.06
CA ALA A 12 -36.25 -35.65 27.54
C ALA A 12 -36.18 -35.42 26.02
N THR A 13 -37.16 -35.91 25.27
CA THR A 13 -37.24 -35.71 23.82
C THR A 13 -37.48 -34.24 23.46
N ALA A 14 -38.33 -33.52 24.21
CA ALA A 14 -38.58 -32.09 23.99
C ALA A 14 -37.33 -31.23 24.28
N LEU A 15 -36.62 -31.51 25.37
CA LEU A 15 -35.36 -30.82 25.72
C LEU A 15 -34.23 -31.11 24.71
N ALA A 16 -34.09 -32.36 24.28
CA ALA A 16 -33.13 -32.74 23.24
C ALA A 16 -33.45 -32.10 21.88
N GLY A 17 -34.74 -32.01 21.52
CA GLY A 17 -35.20 -31.35 20.30
C GLY A 17 -34.95 -29.85 20.30
N MET A 18 -35.30 -29.14 21.39
CA MET A 18 -35.06 -27.70 21.51
C MET A 18 -33.56 -27.36 21.63
N GLY A 19 -32.80 -28.12 22.42
CA GLY A 19 -31.35 -27.93 22.56
C GLY A 19 -30.58 -28.26 21.27
N GLY A 20 -31.02 -29.28 20.53
CA GLY A 20 -30.44 -29.64 19.23
C GLY A 20 -30.72 -28.61 18.15
N ALA A 21 -31.94 -28.05 18.09
CA ALA A 21 -32.30 -27.02 17.13
C ALA A 21 -31.55 -25.70 17.38
N LEU A 22 -31.53 -25.22 18.64
CA LEU A 22 -30.84 -23.98 18.99
C LEU A 22 -29.31 -24.13 18.92
N GLY A 23 -28.77 -25.26 19.36
CA GLY A 23 -27.33 -25.54 19.30
C GLY A 23 -26.82 -25.66 17.86
N SER A 24 -27.56 -26.33 16.97
CA SER A 24 -27.19 -26.45 15.55
C SER A 24 -27.30 -25.13 14.80
N GLN A 25 -28.30 -24.29 15.10
CA GLN A 25 -28.41 -22.94 14.53
C GLN A 25 -27.26 -22.04 15.00
N PHE A 26 -26.89 -22.08 16.29
CA PHE A 26 -25.78 -21.29 16.83
C PHE A 26 -24.44 -21.69 16.20
N LEU A 27 -24.20 -23.00 16.05
CA LEU A 27 -23.02 -23.52 15.35
C LEU A 27 -22.99 -23.08 13.89
N SER A 28 -24.14 -23.13 13.21
CA SER A 28 -24.27 -22.71 11.81
C SER A 28 -23.98 -21.22 11.63
N HIS A 29 -24.52 -20.36 12.51
CA HIS A 29 -24.20 -18.93 12.52
C HIS A 29 -22.72 -18.67 12.82
N TYR A 30 -22.12 -19.41 13.74
CA TYR A 30 -20.69 -19.28 14.04
C TYR A 30 -19.81 -19.65 12.83
N PHE A 31 -20.12 -20.74 12.14
CA PHE A 31 -19.39 -21.13 10.92
C PHE A 31 -19.64 -20.15 9.76
N ALA A 32 -20.86 -19.63 9.61
CA ALA A 32 -21.17 -18.60 8.62
C ALA A 32 -20.37 -17.31 8.88
N ALA A 33 -20.41 -16.79 10.12
CA ALA A 33 -19.63 -15.62 10.51
C ALA A 33 -18.12 -15.83 10.31
N ARG A 34 -17.61 -17.04 10.55
CA ARG A 34 -16.20 -17.37 10.31
C ARG A 34 -15.85 -17.41 8.82
N ARG A 35 -16.77 -17.86 7.96
CA ARG A 35 -16.58 -17.84 6.50
C ARG A 35 -16.66 -16.43 5.95
N GLU A 36 -17.59 -15.62 6.45
CA GLU A 36 -17.74 -14.20 6.09
C GLU A 36 -16.48 -13.42 6.45
N LYS A 37 -15.93 -13.60 7.66
CA LYS A 37 -14.65 -12.99 8.06
C LYS A 37 -13.51 -13.39 7.13
N LYS A 38 -13.35 -14.69 6.85
CA LYS A 38 -12.31 -15.17 5.93
C LYS A 38 -12.47 -14.62 4.51
N ALA A 39 -13.70 -14.49 4.02
CA ALA A 39 -13.98 -13.92 2.71
C ALA A 39 -13.67 -12.41 2.68
N ALA A 40 -14.02 -11.68 3.74
CA ALA A 40 -13.67 -10.28 3.91
C ALA A 40 -12.15 -10.08 3.98
N ASP A 41 -11.43 -10.89 4.75
CA ASP A 41 -9.97 -10.84 4.86
C ASP A 41 -9.29 -11.11 3.51
N LYS A 42 -9.78 -12.11 2.76
CA LYS A 42 -9.26 -12.42 1.42
C LYS A 42 -9.51 -11.27 0.44
N LYS A 43 -10.69 -10.65 0.49
CA LYS A 43 -11.03 -9.49 -0.34
C LYS A 43 -10.11 -8.31 -0.02
N LEU A 44 -9.93 -8.01 1.27
CA LEU A 44 -9.05 -6.95 1.73
C LEU A 44 -7.59 -7.21 1.31
N ALA A 45 -7.09 -8.44 1.43
CA ALA A 45 -5.75 -8.80 0.95
C ALA A 45 -5.60 -8.61 -0.57
N SER A 46 -6.62 -8.96 -1.36
CA SER A 46 -6.60 -8.72 -2.81
C SER A 46 -6.63 -7.24 -3.17
N GLU A 47 -7.39 -6.42 -2.43
CA GLU A 47 -7.43 -4.97 -2.62
C GLU A 47 -6.09 -4.32 -2.22
N ARG A 48 -5.46 -4.78 -1.13
CA ARG A 48 -4.09 -4.40 -0.74
C ARG A 48 -3.09 -4.68 -1.85
N ALA A 49 -3.09 -5.90 -2.39
CA ALA A 49 -2.18 -6.27 -3.46
C ALA A 49 -2.43 -5.46 -4.75
N TYR A 50 -3.70 -5.18 -5.07
CA TYR A 50 -4.07 -4.40 -6.26
C TYR A 50 -3.60 -2.94 -6.18
N ILE A 51 -3.84 -2.26 -5.05
CA ILE A 51 -3.38 -0.88 -4.87
C ILE A 51 -1.85 -0.82 -4.69
N GLY A 52 -1.29 -1.75 -3.93
CA GLY A 52 0.14 -1.85 -3.65
C GLY A 52 0.97 -2.03 -4.92
N SER A 53 0.57 -2.95 -5.81
CA SER A 53 1.29 -3.18 -7.08
C SER A 53 1.33 -1.94 -7.97
N GLN A 54 0.21 -1.22 -8.11
CA GLN A 54 0.16 0.03 -8.87
C GLN A 54 1.05 1.12 -8.26
N LEU A 55 0.97 1.29 -6.93
CA LEU A 55 1.78 2.27 -6.21
C LEU A 55 3.27 1.98 -6.33
N MET A 56 3.66 0.72 -6.15
CA MET A 56 5.06 0.29 -6.27
C MET A 56 5.62 0.57 -7.66
N ILE A 57 4.85 0.36 -8.74
CA ILE A 57 5.30 0.65 -10.12
C ILE A 57 5.47 2.16 -10.33
N ILE A 58 4.50 2.98 -9.89
CA ILE A 58 4.59 4.45 -10.04
C ILE A 58 5.80 4.98 -9.27
N LEU A 59 5.99 4.51 -8.03
CA LEU A 59 7.12 4.89 -7.19
C LEU A 59 8.45 4.41 -7.78
N ALA A 60 8.53 3.19 -8.30
CA ALA A 60 9.73 2.65 -8.94
C ALA A 60 10.12 3.48 -10.17
N GLY A 61 9.16 3.81 -11.04
CA GLY A 61 9.41 4.65 -12.21
C GLY A 61 9.88 6.06 -11.84
N PHE A 62 9.28 6.65 -10.80
CA PHE A 62 9.71 7.95 -10.29
C PHE A 62 11.11 7.89 -9.67
N ARG A 63 11.40 6.85 -8.89
CA ARG A 63 12.70 6.59 -8.26
C ARG A 63 13.82 6.45 -9.30
N VAL A 64 13.58 5.77 -10.42
CA VAL A 64 14.56 5.66 -11.52
C VAL A 64 14.89 7.03 -12.10
N GLN A 65 13.86 7.84 -12.41
CA GLN A 65 14.07 9.19 -12.94
C GLN A 65 14.85 10.09 -11.96
N CYS A 66 14.53 10.00 -10.68
CA CYS A 66 15.24 10.76 -9.63
C CYS A 66 16.68 10.31 -9.48
N HIS A 67 16.94 9.01 -9.53
CA HIS A 67 18.28 8.46 -9.46
C HIS A 67 19.13 8.88 -10.67
N GLU A 68 18.59 8.79 -11.88
CA GLU A 68 19.27 9.25 -13.09
C GLU A 68 19.62 10.73 -13.03
N PHE A 69 18.65 11.57 -12.65
CA PHE A 69 18.86 13.01 -12.50
C PHE A 69 19.86 13.36 -11.39
N SER A 70 19.86 12.62 -10.27
CA SER A 70 20.82 12.84 -9.18
C SER A 70 22.28 12.60 -9.60
N ARG A 71 22.51 11.66 -10.52
CA ARG A 71 23.86 11.32 -11.00
C ARG A 71 24.33 12.27 -12.11
N PHE A 72 23.41 12.68 -12.98
CA PHE A 72 23.73 13.45 -14.17
C PHE A 72 22.75 14.63 -14.35
N PRO A 73 22.68 15.61 -13.43
CA PRO A 73 21.73 16.71 -13.54
C PRO A 73 22.06 17.69 -14.69
N VAL A 74 23.32 17.66 -15.15
CA VAL A 74 23.85 18.50 -16.22
C VAL A 74 24.60 17.62 -17.22
N LYS A 75 24.27 17.77 -18.50
CA LYS A 75 24.95 17.14 -19.64
C LYS A 75 25.60 18.23 -20.52
N ASP A 76 26.35 17.85 -21.54
CA ASP A 76 27.08 18.78 -22.41
C ASP A 76 26.16 19.87 -23.05
N ASP A 77 24.90 19.54 -23.30
CA ASP A 77 23.89 20.46 -23.88
C ASP A 77 23.15 21.32 -22.83
N GLY A 78 23.49 21.22 -21.54
CA GLY A 78 22.88 21.98 -20.44
C GLY A 78 22.20 21.13 -19.37
N ILE A 79 21.31 21.76 -18.60
CA ILE A 79 20.58 21.11 -17.50
C ILE A 79 19.53 20.15 -18.08
N LEU A 80 19.50 18.91 -17.58
CA LEU A 80 18.49 17.94 -18.00
C LEU A 80 17.09 18.33 -17.51
N PRO A 81 16.02 17.91 -18.22
CA PRO A 81 14.67 18.11 -17.73
C PRO A 81 14.47 17.41 -16.38
N ARG A 82 13.98 18.15 -15.39
CA ARG A 82 13.74 17.64 -14.04
C ARG A 82 12.67 16.54 -14.05
N PRO A 83 12.80 15.49 -13.21
CA PRO A 83 11.77 14.48 -13.03
C PRO A 83 10.41 15.10 -12.69
N LYS A 84 9.36 14.60 -13.36
CA LYS A 84 7.97 15.02 -13.10
C LYS A 84 7.47 14.42 -11.79
N ALA A 85 6.61 15.14 -11.08
CA ALA A 85 5.96 14.61 -9.88
C ALA A 85 5.22 13.30 -10.20
N PRO A 86 5.23 12.32 -9.27
CA PRO A 86 4.48 11.08 -9.45
C PRO A 86 2.97 11.38 -9.47
N ASP A 87 2.29 10.90 -10.50
CA ASP A 87 0.85 11.07 -10.67
C ASP A 87 0.08 9.92 -10.03
N PHE A 88 -0.29 10.10 -8.77
CA PHE A 88 -1.08 9.11 -8.02
C PHE A 88 -2.57 9.09 -8.38
N SER A 89 -3.07 10.04 -9.19
CA SER A 89 -4.49 10.04 -9.61
C SER A 89 -4.87 8.83 -10.48
N ARG A 90 -3.85 8.18 -11.07
CA ARG A 90 -3.99 6.98 -11.90
C ARG A 90 -4.19 5.71 -11.09
N VAL A 91 -3.90 5.74 -9.79
CA VAL A 91 -4.03 4.58 -8.91
C VAL A 91 -5.51 4.29 -8.68
N LYS A 92 -5.93 3.11 -9.11
CA LYS A 92 -7.29 2.61 -8.86
C LYS A 92 -7.30 1.77 -7.60
N GLY A 93 -8.35 1.94 -6.79
CA GLY A 93 -8.56 1.15 -5.58
C GLY A 93 -8.97 2.02 -4.40
N ASP A 94 -9.28 1.36 -3.29
CA ASP A 94 -9.60 2.03 -2.04
C ASP A 94 -8.32 2.31 -1.25
N TRP A 95 -8.04 3.60 -1.04
CA TRP A 95 -6.85 4.05 -0.29
C TRP A 95 -6.97 3.74 1.20
N THR A 96 -8.18 3.58 1.75
CA THR A 96 -8.41 3.29 3.18
C THR A 96 -7.82 1.96 3.63
N VAL A 97 -7.46 1.12 2.67
CA VAL A 97 -6.85 -0.19 2.86
C VAL A 97 -5.38 -0.10 3.35
N LEU A 98 -4.73 1.05 3.10
CA LEU A 98 -3.37 1.40 3.55
C LEU A 98 -3.41 2.19 4.85
N ASP A 99 -2.32 2.12 5.63
CA ASP A 99 -2.18 2.95 6.83
C ASP A 99 -2.16 4.45 6.50
N GLY A 100 -2.77 5.28 7.35
CA GLY A 100 -2.88 6.72 7.11
C GLY A 100 -1.52 7.43 7.05
N VAL A 101 -0.52 6.96 7.80
CA VAL A 101 0.84 7.52 7.75
C VAL A 101 1.49 7.20 6.41
N LEU A 102 1.30 5.97 5.90
CA LEU A 102 1.82 5.57 4.60
C LEU A 102 1.19 6.38 3.46
N GLN A 103 -0.13 6.59 3.50
CA GLN A 103 -0.83 7.45 2.55
C GLN A 103 -0.26 8.88 2.59
N LEU A 104 -0.09 9.45 3.78
CA LEU A 104 0.49 10.79 3.95
C LEU A 104 1.90 10.86 3.36
N ARG A 105 2.75 9.86 3.62
CA ARG A 105 4.12 9.80 3.08
C ARG A 105 4.13 9.73 1.55
N ILE A 106 3.26 8.91 0.95
CA ILE A 106 3.11 8.80 -0.50
C ILE A 106 2.71 10.16 -1.10
N HIS A 107 1.66 10.81 -0.57
CA HIS A 107 1.22 12.10 -1.07
C HIS A 107 2.24 13.22 -0.81
N ARG A 108 3.00 13.13 0.28
CA ARG A 108 4.08 14.07 0.60
C ARG A 108 5.22 14.04 -0.42
N LEU A 109 5.46 12.95 -1.14
CA LEU A 109 6.49 12.90 -2.18
C LEU A 109 6.28 13.97 -3.27
N ALA A 110 5.04 14.18 -3.70
CA ALA A 110 4.71 15.21 -4.67
C ALA A 110 5.04 16.62 -4.12
N PHE A 111 4.75 16.85 -2.84
CA PHE A 111 5.09 18.10 -2.15
C PHE A 111 6.60 18.31 -2.01
N LEU A 112 7.35 17.27 -1.59
CA LEU A 112 8.81 17.32 -1.45
C LEU A 112 9.47 17.64 -2.79
N ARG A 113 8.99 17.02 -3.88
CA ARG A 113 9.46 17.32 -5.24
C ARG A 113 9.29 18.82 -5.58
N THR A 114 8.13 19.41 -5.30
CA THR A 114 7.90 20.85 -5.54
C THR A 114 8.81 21.73 -4.68
N GLN A 115 9.01 21.37 -3.41
CA GLN A 115 9.92 22.09 -2.52
C GLN A 115 11.37 22.04 -3.02
N HIS A 116 11.78 20.90 -3.56
CA HIS A 116 13.09 20.66 -4.12
C HIS A 116 13.34 21.43 -5.43
N GLU A 117 12.32 21.58 -6.27
CA GLU A 117 12.39 22.46 -7.44
C GLU A 117 12.61 23.92 -7.05
N ALA A 118 11.83 24.44 -6.08
CA ALA A 118 11.99 25.81 -5.63
C ALA A 118 13.40 26.08 -5.09
N ARG A 119 13.99 25.10 -4.39
CA ARG A 119 15.38 25.19 -3.94
C ARG A 119 16.37 25.22 -5.10
N LEU A 120 16.16 24.40 -6.13
CA LEU A 120 17.02 24.37 -7.31
C LEU A 120 16.86 25.62 -8.17
N ASP A 121 15.68 26.22 -8.22
CA ASP A 121 15.45 27.50 -8.89
C ASP A 121 16.18 28.63 -8.19
N ALA A 122 16.19 28.66 -6.85
CA ALA A 122 16.97 29.63 -6.09
C ALA A 122 18.48 29.52 -6.36
N VAL A 123 19.03 28.29 -6.34
CA VAL A 123 20.44 28.05 -6.70
C VAL A 123 20.70 28.38 -8.17
N PHE A 124 19.71 28.16 -9.04
CA PHE A 124 19.79 28.51 -10.46
C PHE A 124 19.82 30.04 -10.68
N GLU A 125 19.04 30.81 -9.91
CA GLU A 125 18.98 32.27 -10.03
C GLU A 125 20.22 32.97 -9.45
N GLU A 126 20.84 32.37 -8.42
CA GLU A 126 22.08 32.83 -7.80
C GLU A 126 23.34 32.43 -8.63
N TYR A 127 23.14 31.88 -9.84
CA TYR A 127 24.15 31.20 -10.66
C TYR A 127 25.49 31.92 -10.74
N THR A 128 26.47 31.38 -10.00
CA THR A 128 27.88 31.79 -10.12
C THR A 128 28.75 30.64 -10.65
N ASP A 129 28.41 29.37 -10.35
CA ASP A 129 29.14 28.17 -10.80
C ASP A 129 28.19 26.95 -11.00
N GLY A 130 28.37 26.19 -12.09
CA GLY A 130 27.60 24.98 -12.39
C GLY A 130 27.95 23.78 -11.48
N HIS A 131 29.05 23.84 -10.73
CA HIS A 131 29.39 22.81 -9.74
C HIS A 131 28.40 22.78 -8.57
N GLU A 132 28.07 23.94 -8.01
CA GLU A 132 27.15 24.07 -6.86
C GLU A 132 25.72 23.60 -7.20
N TYR A 133 25.27 23.89 -8.42
CA TYR A 133 24.01 23.37 -8.94
C TYR A 133 24.01 21.83 -9.01
N ARG A 134 25.06 21.23 -9.56
CA ARG A 134 25.19 19.77 -9.69
C ARG A 134 25.19 19.09 -8.33
N GLU A 135 25.93 19.62 -7.37
CA GLU A 135 26.00 19.08 -6.01
C GLU A 135 24.63 19.15 -5.30
N THR A 136 23.97 20.31 -5.37
CA THR A 136 22.65 20.50 -4.78
C THR A 136 21.60 19.59 -5.41
N ALA A 137 21.59 19.49 -6.75
CA ALA A 137 20.68 18.60 -7.47
C ALA A 137 20.90 17.13 -7.09
N SER A 138 22.16 16.72 -6.95
CA SER A 138 22.51 15.36 -6.55
C SER A 138 21.97 15.04 -5.14
N ASP A 139 22.29 15.86 -4.13
CA ASP A 139 21.85 15.65 -2.75
C ASP A 139 20.32 15.60 -2.62
N VAL A 140 19.65 16.56 -3.25
CA VAL A 140 18.20 16.71 -3.17
C VAL A 140 17.46 15.53 -3.79
N TYR A 141 17.84 15.10 -4.99
CA TYR A 141 17.18 13.98 -5.64
C TYR A 141 17.59 12.63 -5.06
N GLN A 142 18.80 12.50 -4.49
CA GLN A 142 19.22 11.30 -3.78
C GLN A 142 18.40 11.08 -2.50
N LYS A 143 18.06 12.15 -1.77
CA LYS A 143 17.11 12.08 -0.64
C LYS A 143 15.74 11.56 -1.07
N LEU A 144 15.24 12.04 -2.20
CA LEU A 144 13.96 11.62 -2.75
C LEU A 144 13.97 10.14 -3.18
N VAL A 145 15.09 9.65 -3.73
CA VAL A 145 15.31 8.24 -4.03
C VAL A 145 15.22 7.40 -2.75
N GLY A 146 15.88 7.82 -1.67
CA GLY A 146 15.82 7.13 -0.38
C GLY A 146 14.41 7.05 0.20
N GLU A 147 13.63 8.13 0.11
CA GLU A 147 12.22 8.12 0.54
C GLU A 147 11.37 7.16 -0.30
N CYS A 148 11.59 7.11 -1.62
CA CYS A 148 10.90 6.16 -2.49
C CYS A 148 11.25 4.71 -2.13
N ASP A 149 12.53 4.40 -1.92
CA ASP A 149 12.99 3.06 -1.56
C ASP A 149 12.38 2.60 -0.21
N GLY A 150 12.31 3.50 0.77
CA GLY A 150 11.66 3.23 2.06
C GLY A 150 10.16 2.94 1.93
N ILE A 151 9.43 3.72 1.12
CA ILE A 151 7.99 3.52 0.89
C ILE A 151 7.74 2.22 0.10
N ILE A 152 8.56 1.92 -0.91
CA ILE A 152 8.45 0.69 -1.71
C ILE A 152 8.64 -0.54 -0.81
N GLN A 153 9.63 -0.52 0.08
CA GLN A 153 9.88 -1.62 1.01
C GLN A 153 8.72 -1.79 2.01
N GLU A 154 8.18 -0.69 2.54
CA GLU A 154 7.03 -0.76 3.44
C GLU A 154 5.80 -1.32 2.71
N LEU A 155 5.51 -0.86 1.50
CA LEU A 155 4.45 -1.40 0.65
C LEU A 155 4.66 -2.88 0.32
N SER A 156 5.89 -3.30 0.03
CA SER A 156 6.18 -4.71 -0.29
C SER A 156 5.87 -5.61 0.91
N THR A 157 6.24 -5.18 2.12
CA THR A 157 5.95 -5.93 3.35
C THR A 157 4.45 -5.95 3.69
N LEU A 158 3.76 -4.82 3.58
CA LEU A 158 2.34 -4.70 3.90
C LEU A 158 1.43 -5.42 2.91
N CYS A 159 1.78 -5.39 1.63
CA CYS A 159 1.00 -6.00 0.55
C CYS A 159 1.44 -7.44 0.25
N ALA A 160 2.47 -7.96 0.92
CA ALA A 160 3.09 -9.25 0.65
C ALA A 160 3.47 -9.43 -0.84
N LEU A 161 4.01 -8.36 -1.43
CA LEU A 161 4.45 -8.33 -2.82
C LEU A 161 5.98 -8.38 -2.88
N PRO A 162 6.56 -8.99 -3.93
CA PRO A 162 8.01 -8.92 -4.16
C PRO A 162 8.43 -7.49 -4.49
N SER A 163 9.70 -7.19 -4.27
CA SER A 163 10.30 -5.92 -4.68
C SER A 163 10.16 -5.75 -6.20
N PRO A 164 9.94 -4.52 -6.72
CA PRO A 164 9.88 -4.30 -8.16
C PRO A 164 11.16 -4.72 -8.88
N TRP A 165 12.29 -4.69 -8.17
CA TRP A 165 13.62 -4.98 -8.70
C TRP A 165 13.98 -6.47 -8.66
N SER A 166 13.20 -7.30 -7.97
CA SER A 166 13.50 -8.74 -7.79
C SER A 166 12.70 -9.63 -8.75
N LEU A 167 11.98 -9.04 -9.71
CA LEU A 167 11.18 -9.78 -10.70
C LEU A 167 11.95 -10.03 -12.01
N ASP A 168 13.12 -9.41 -12.17
CA ASP A 168 13.99 -9.51 -13.35
C ASP A 168 15.08 -10.59 -13.22
N GLU A 169 15.11 -11.34 -12.10
CA GLU A 169 15.94 -12.54 -11.85
C GLU A 169 15.17 -13.84 -12.13
#